data_AF-A0A7V9AY97-F1
#
_entry.id   AF-A0A7V9AY97-F1
#
_cell.length_a   1.000
_cell.length_b   1.000
_cell.length_c   1.000
_cell.angle_alpha   90.00
_cell.angle_beta   90.00
_cell.angle_gamma   90.00
#
_symmetry.space_group_name_H-M   'P 1'
#
loop_
_entity.id
_entity.type
_entity.pdbx_description
1 polymer ?
#
loop_
_entity_poly.entity_id
_entity_poly.type
_entity_poly.pdbx_seq_one_letter_code
_entity_poly.pdbx_strand_id
1 'polypeptide(L)'
;MTGSLGRIYRGETNIDFLGRRKLWFTLSGIVVLLCLVLLVSRGLNYGIEFVGGVSIQAPVSDPELASVSDAEVVSRVADELDPLGASDAQIQVFTSGADRTLNVQTEQVADPEEQARVVSAVRNVTGASVADTNNQRIGSEWGSEITSKAIRALIIFMLVVLVFISWRFEWKMAIAALIALIHDLLITAGIYSLVGFEVTPSTVIAILTILGYSLYDTVVVFDKVEEDTTALAATGRMTYQGAANLALNQVFMRSLNTSLATLLPVAALLFVGAGLLGAETLKDLSLALFVGLVIGAYSSIFVATPVLSLWKEREPKYRNVRAKVLRDAQRARSAPVGAEPGAVAARPRPAPGLAAASPRPAASASRSPSRPQAGSKKAKRRKRR
;
A
#
# COMPACT_ATOMS: atom_id res chain seq x y z
N MET A 1 -9.93 -5.41 -26.83
CA MET A 1 -8.88 -4.45 -26.45
C MET A 1 -7.51 -4.97 -26.90
N THR A 2 -7.05 -4.53 -28.07
CA THR A 2 -5.72 -4.83 -28.65
C THR A 2 -4.84 -3.58 -28.47
N GLY A 3 -3.73 -3.70 -27.76
CA GLY A 3 -2.84 -2.57 -27.41
C GLY A 3 -2.07 -2.82 -26.09
N SER A 4 -1.18 -1.90 -25.70
CA SER A 4 -0.40 -2.05 -24.46
C SER A 4 -1.30 -2.16 -23.22
N LEU A 5 -2.42 -1.43 -23.17
CA LEU A 5 -3.44 -1.57 -22.13
C LEU A 5 -4.06 -2.97 -22.07
N GLY A 6 -4.29 -3.62 -23.21
CA GLY A 6 -4.82 -4.98 -23.24
C GLY A 6 -3.81 -6.02 -22.72
N ARG A 7 -2.50 -5.80 -22.96
CA ARG A 7 -1.42 -6.64 -22.42
C ARG A 7 -1.22 -6.42 -20.93
N ILE A 8 -1.32 -5.17 -20.48
CA ILE A 8 -1.34 -4.79 -19.06
C ILE A 8 -2.50 -5.53 -18.36
N TYR A 9 -3.71 -5.48 -18.91
CA TYR A 9 -4.90 -6.14 -18.34
C TYR A 9 -4.79 -7.67 -18.27
N ARG A 10 -4.09 -8.30 -19.24
CA ARG A 10 -3.86 -9.76 -19.26
C ARG A 10 -2.63 -10.21 -18.45
N GLY A 11 -1.89 -9.30 -17.82
CA GLY A 11 -0.64 -9.63 -17.13
C GLY A 11 0.52 -10.03 -18.06
N GLU A 12 0.41 -9.77 -19.36
CA GLU A 12 1.44 -10.05 -20.40
C GLU A 12 2.47 -8.92 -20.52
N THR A 13 2.60 -8.13 -19.45
CA THR A 13 3.56 -7.04 -19.37
C THR A 13 4.93 -7.57 -18.94
N ASN A 14 5.96 -6.92 -19.46
CA ASN A 14 7.34 -7.20 -19.11
C ASN A 14 7.94 -5.96 -18.44
N ILE A 15 7.29 -5.48 -17.39
CA ILE A 15 7.81 -4.39 -16.57
C ILE A 15 8.87 -4.97 -15.65
N ASP A 16 10.06 -4.39 -15.68
CA ASP A 16 11.18 -4.81 -14.84
C ASP A 16 11.18 -4.03 -13.50
N PHE A 17 10.27 -4.43 -12.61
CA PHE A 17 10.16 -3.89 -11.25
C PHE A 17 11.44 -4.15 -10.46
N LEU A 18 11.93 -5.39 -10.49
CA LEU A 18 13.05 -5.80 -9.63
C LEU A 18 14.41 -5.44 -10.19
N GLY A 19 14.59 -5.35 -11.51
CA GLY A 19 15.83 -4.84 -12.11
C GLY A 19 16.05 -3.36 -11.82
N ARG A 20 14.96 -2.58 -11.68
CA ARG A 20 14.99 -1.17 -11.26
C ARG A 20 14.93 -0.96 -9.75
N ARG A 21 15.04 -2.02 -8.92
CA ARG A 21 14.93 -1.92 -7.45
C ARG A 21 15.82 -0.85 -6.80
N LYS A 22 17.02 -0.59 -7.35
CA LYS A 22 17.91 0.44 -6.82
C LYS A 22 17.28 1.83 -6.92
N LEU A 23 16.59 2.13 -8.03
CA LEU A 23 15.85 3.37 -8.22
C LEU A 23 14.75 3.49 -7.16
N TRP A 24 13.92 2.45 -7.02
CA TRP A 24 12.79 2.44 -6.08
C TRP A 24 13.24 2.55 -4.63
N PHE A 25 14.30 1.84 -4.23
CA PHE A 25 14.88 1.95 -2.89
C PHE A 25 15.54 3.30 -2.64
N THR A 26 16.19 3.90 -3.64
CA THR A 26 16.79 5.22 -3.48
C THR A 26 15.69 6.27 -3.32
N LEU A 27 14.66 6.23 -4.18
CA LEU A 27 13.52 7.14 -4.11
C LEU A 27 12.77 7.00 -2.78
N SER A 28 12.40 5.78 -2.40
CA SER A 28 11.75 5.47 -1.12
C SER A 28 12.62 5.91 0.07
N GLY A 29 13.93 5.62 0.04
CA GLY A 29 14.87 6.03 1.07
C GLY A 29 14.96 7.55 1.23
N ILE A 30 14.98 8.31 0.12
CA ILE A 30 14.98 9.78 0.14
C ILE A 30 13.66 10.28 0.75
N VAL A 31 12.52 9.75 0.32
CA VAL A 31 11.21 10.16 0.84
C VAL A 31 11.10 9.86 2.33
N VAL A 32 11.47 8.66 2.78
CA VAL A 32 11.49 8.30 4.20
C VAL A 32 12.44 9.19 4.99
N LEU A 33 13.63 9.50 4.46
CA LEU A 33 14.56 10.40 5.13
C LEU A 33 13.97 11.81 5.27
N LEU A 34 13.34 12.33 4.22
CA LEU A 34 12.67 13.63 4.26
C LEU A 34 11.54 13.63 5.30
N CYS A 35 10.70 12.59 5.30
CA CYS A 35 9.63 12.40 6.28
C CYS A 35 10.17 12.34 7.72
N LEU A 36 11.29 11.63 7.95
CA LEU A 36 11.94 11.57 9.27
C LEU A 36 12.48 12.93 9.70
N VAL A 37 13.14 13.68 8.80
CA VAL A 37 13.62 15.03 9.09
C VAL A 37 12.46 15.95 9.45
N LEU A 38 11.35 15.88 8.71
CA LEU A 38 10.14 16.65 9.00
C LEU A 38 9.55 16.28 10.37
N LEU A 39 9.42 14.99 10.66
CA LEU A 39 8.92 14.52 11.96
C LEU A 39 9.77 14.98 13.14
N VAL A 40 11.10 14.99 13.01
CA VAL A 40 11.99 15.45 14.07
C VAL A 40 12.02 16.97 14.19
N SER A 41 11.95 17.69 13.07
CA SER A 41 12.08 19.16 13.05
C SER A 41 10.78 19.90 13.37
N ARG A 42 9.63 19.42 12.87
CA ARG A 42 8.31 20.02 13.08
C ARG A 42 7.44 19.26 14.07
N GLY A 43 7.66 17.97 14.27
CA GLY A 43 6.74 17.13 15.03
C GLY A 43 5.46 16.80 14.27
N LEU A 44 4.53 16.17 14.98
CA LEU A 44 3.16 15.97 14.52
C LEU A 44 2.26 16.97 15.24
N ASN A 45 1.27 17.49 14.53
CA ASN A 45 0.22 18.29 15.14
C ASN A 45 -0.79 17.34 15.79
N TYR A 46 -0.86 17.29 17.11
CA TYR A 46 -1.79 16.42 17.83
C TYR A 46 -3.04 17.18 18.22
N GLY A 47 -4.21 16.59 17.96
CA GLY A 47 -5.48 17.18 18.36
C GLY A 47 -5.68 17.18 19.87
N ILE A 48 -6.66 17.97 20.31
CA ILE A 48 -7.04 18.10 21.72
C ILE A 48 -7.40 16.76 22.37
N GLU A 49 -7.77 15.73 21.60
CA GLU A 49 -8.05 14.40 22.14
C GLU A 49 -6.81 13.69 22.65
N PHE A 50 -5.60 14.09 22.23
CA PHE A 50 -4.34 13.50 22.69
C PHE A 50 -3.61 14.40 23.69
N VAL A 51 -3.65 15.72 23.49
CA VAL A 51 -2.94 16.68 24.35
C VAL A 51 -3.80 17.12 25.55
N GLY A 52 -5.13 17.07 25.40
CA GLY A 52 -6.05 17.74 26.31
C GLY A 52 -6.15 19.23 25.98
N GLY A 53 -7.29 19.85 26.28
CA GLY A 53 -7.53 21.23 25.89
C GLY A 53 -9.00 21.60 25.76
N VAL A 54 -9.23 22.74 25.13
CA VAL A 54 -10.56 23.25 24.79
C VAL A 54 -10.62 23.46 23.28
N SER A 55 -11.61 22.86 22.62
CA SER A 55 -11.97 23.20 21.23
C SER A 55 -13.22 24.06 21.25
N ILE A 56 -13.19 25.13 20.47
CA ILE A 56 -14.27 26.08 20.30
C ILE A 56 -14.56 26.16 18.81
N GLN A 57 -15.72 25.66 18.39
CA GLN A 57 -16.28 25.88 17.07
C GLN A 57 -17.29 27.01 17.13
N ALA A 58 -17.09 28.05 16.33
CA ALA A 58 -17.97 29.20 16.25
C ALA A 58 -18.12 29.66 14.79
N PRO A 59 -19.35 29.90 14.28
CA PRO A 59 -19.53 30.53 12.98
C PRO A 59 -19.01 31.98 13.00
N VAL A 60 -18.43 32.41 11.89
CA VAL A 60 -18.02 33.81 11.68
C VAL A 60 -19.25 34.58 11.22
N SER A 61 -19.96 35.15 12.19
CA SER A 61 -21.19 35.92 11.99
C SER A 61 -20.93 37.43 11.85
N ASP A 62 -19.75 37.90 12.26
CA ASP A 62 -19.34 39.30 12.10
C ASP A 62 -19.13 39.63 10.60
N PRO A 63 -19.90 40.60 10.03
CA PRO A 63 -19.77 41.01 8.63
C PRO A 63 -18.39 41.53 8.25
N GLU A 64 -17.66 42.17 9.19
CA GLU A 64 -16.31 42.67 8.94
C GLU A 64 -15.33 41.50 8.77
N LEU A 65 -15.39 40.50 9.66
CA LEU A 65 -14.57 39.30 9.56
C LEU A 65 -14.96 38.39 8.38
N ALA A 66 -16.23 38.37 7.99
CA ALA A 66 -16.71 37.59 6.85
C ALA A 66 -16.12 38.11 5.51
N SER A 67 -15.70 39.38 5.46
CA SER A 67 -15.20 40.03 4.25
C SER A 67 -13.68 39.95 4.05
N VAL A 68 -12.92 39.60 5.10
CA VAL A 68 -11.45 39.54 5.05
C VAL A 68 -10.92 38.15 4.68
N SER A 69 -9.61 38.04 4.48
CA SER A 69 -8.96 36.76 4.20
C SER A 69 -8.91 35.85 5.43
N ASP A 70 -8.90 34.53 5.22
CA ASP A 70 -8.81 33.54 6.32
C ASP A 70 -7.58 33.77 7.20
N ALA A 71 -6.46 34.20 6.61
CA ALA A 71 -5.25 34.54 7.35
C ALA A 71 -5.43 35.75 8.28
N GLU A 72 -6.26 36.71 7.89
CA GLU A 72 -6.57 37.88 8.72
C GLU A 72 -7.56 37.54 9.84
N VAL A 73 -8.54 36.67 9.58
CA VAL A 73 -9.41 36.11 10.62
C VAL A 73 -8.57 35.42 11.70
N VAL A 74 -7.63 34.58 11.29
CA VAL A 74 -6.71 33.88 12.19
C VAL A 74 -5.90 34.88 13.03
N SER A 75 -5.32 35.91 12.40
CA SER A 75 -4.53 36.93 13.11
C SER A 75 -5.34 37.66 14.17
N ARG A 76 -6.56 38.12 13.84
CA ARG A 76 -7.40 38.88 14.79
C ARG A 76 -7.81 38.04 16.01
N VAL A 77 -8.12 36.77 15.78
CA VAL A 77 -8.45 35.85 16.87
C VAL A 77 -7.21 35.58 17.72
N ALA A 78 -6.04 35.38 17.12
CA ALA A 78 -4.79 35.18 17.84
C ALA A 78 -4.45 36.39 18.72
N ASP A 79 -4.58 37.61 18.19
CA ASP A 79 -4.30 38.86 18.91
C ASP A 79 -5.18 39.03 20.17
N GLU A 80 -6.42 38.55 20.14
CA GLU A 80 -7.35 38.58 21.29
C GLU A 80 -7.06 37.46 22.30
N LEU A 81 -6.48 36.34 21.86
CA LEU A 81 -6.13 35.20 22.70
C LEU A 81 -4.76 35.35 23.41
N ASP A 82 -3.83 36.08 22.80
CA ASP A 82 -2.51 36.40 23.36
C ASP A 82 -2.56 36.96 24.81
N PRO A 83 -3.36 38.01 25.13
CA PRO A 83 -3.42 38.54 26.50
C PRO A 83 -4.05 37.57 27.50
N LEU A 84 -4.73 36.52 27.03
CA LEU A 84 -5.32 35.46 27.85
C LEU A 84 -4.35 34.29 28.09
N GLY A 85 -3.10 34.39 27.61
CA GLY A 85 -2.10 33.33 27.74
C GLY A 85 -2.35 32.13 26.81
N ALA A 86 -3.20 32.30 25.79
CA ALA A 86 -3.53 31.28 24.79
C ALA A 86 -2.87 31.58 23.43
N SER A 87 -1.62 32.06 23.46
CA SER A 87 -0.84 32.44 22.26
C SER A 87 -0.44 31.26 21.38
N ASP A 88 -0.51 30.04 21.93
CA ASP A 88 -0.26 28.76 21.26
C ASP A 88 -1.53 28.17 20.64
N ALA A 89 -2.65 28.90 20.68
CA ALA A 89 -3.91 28.45 20.12
C ALA A 89 -3.79 28.11 18.63
N GLN A 90 -4.26 26.93 18.28
CA GLN A 90 -4.38 26.54 16.89
C GLN A 90 -5.72 26.99 16.34
N ILE A 91 -5.65 27.87 15.35
CA ILE A 91 -6.83 28.49 14.76
C ILE A 91 -6.94 28.01 13.31
N GLN A 92 -8.06 27.37 13.00
CA GLN A 92 -8.37 26.89 11.66
C GLN A 92 -9.69 27.50 11.20
N VAL A 93 -9.69 28.07 9.99
CA VAL A 93 -10.89 28.58 9.33
C VAL A 93 -11.35 27.54 8.32
N PHE A 94 -12.62 27.17 8.42
CA PHE A 94 -13.29 26.29 7.48
C PHE A 94 -14.31 27.10 6.69
N THR A 95 -14.11 27.17 5.38
CA THR A 95 -15.00 27.92 4.48
C THR A 95 -15.84 26.93 3.68
N SER A 96 -17.17 27.02 3.81
CA SER A 96 -18.14 26.22 3.07
C SER A 96 -19.12 27.15 2.35
N GLY A 97 -18.85 27.42 1.07
CA GLY A 97 -19.64 28.38 0.29
C GLY A 97 -19.44 29.81 0.80
N ALA A 98 -20.53 30.44 1.28
CA ALA A 98 -20.50 31.77 1.90
C ALA A 98 -20.32 31.72 3.43
N ASP A 99 -20.52 30.56 4.03
CA ASP A 99 -20.43 30.37 5.47
C ASP A 99 -18.98 30.04 5.87
N ARG A 100 -18.57 30.56 7.02
CA ARG A 100 -17.26 30.31 7.61
C ARG A 100 -17.42 29.85 9.05
N THR A 101 -16.78 28.74 9.38
CA THR A 101 -16.68 28.23 10.76
C THR A 101 -15.24 28.36 11.22
N LEU A 102 -15.05 28.91 12.41
CA LEU A 102 -13.78 28.99 13.08
C LEU A 102 -13.67 27.83 14.07
N ASN A 103 -12.58 27.07 14.02
CA ASN A 103 -12.19 26.14 15.09
C ASN A 103 -10.95 26.69 15.80
N VAL A 104 -11.09 26.97 17.10
CA VAL A 104 -10.00 27.40 17.97
C VAL A 104 -9.72 26.28 18.96
N GLN A 105 -8.50 25.77 18.96
CA GLN A 105 -8.03 24.79 19.93
C GLN A 105 -6.95 25.41 20.80
N THR A 106 -7.13 25.40 22.11
CA THR A 106 -6.13 25.88 23.07
C THR A 106 -5.59 24.72 23.90
N GLU A 107 -4.38 24.87 24.43
CA GLU A 107 -3.88 24.00 25.48
C GLU A 107 -4.80 24.02 26.72
N GLN A 108 -4.57 23.07 27.62
CA GLN A 108 -5.40 22.88 28.80
C GLN A 108 -5.27 24.06 29.77
N VAL A 109 -6.25 24.96 29.74
CA VAL A 109 -6.44 25.98 30.77
C VAL A 109 -7.04 25.33 32.02
N ALA A 110 -6.35 25.40 33.16
CA ALA A 110 -6.78 24.74 34.39
C ALA A 110 -7.98 25.42 35.05
N ASP A 111 -8.05 26.76 34.97
CA ASP A 111 -9.09 27.58 35.59
C ASP A 111 -10.36 27.67 34.69
N PRO A 112 -11.53 27.24 35.18
CA PRO A 112 -12.79 27.39 34.46
C PRO A 112 -13.15 28.85 34.11
N GLU A 113 -12.75 29.83 34.92
CA GLU A 113 -13.02 31.25 34.62
C GLU A 113 -12.18 31.74 33.45
N GLU A 114 -10.92 31.33 33.39
CA GLU A 114 -10.00 31.65 32.30
C GLU A 114 -10.46 30.98 30.99
N GLN A 115 -10.98 29.76 31.05
CA GLN A 115 -11.65 29.14 29.90
C GLN A 115 -12.87 29.92 29.43
N ALA A 116 -13.72 30.38 30.36
CA ALA A 116 -14.88 31.18 30.00
C ALA A 116 -14.47 32.51 29.34
N ARG A 117 -13.33 33.09 29.74
CA ARG A 117 -12.73 34.26 29.07
C ARG A 117 -12.29 33.93 27.65
N VAL A 118 -11.58 32.83 27.43
CA VAL A 118 -11.16 32.37 26.08
C VAL A 118 -12.36 32.13 25.17
N VAL A 119 -13.38 31.40 25.64
CA VAL A 119 -14.62 31.17 24.88
C VAL A 119 -15.35 32.49 24.57
N SER A 120 -15.30 33.45 25.49
CA SER A 120 -15.93 34.77 25.27
C SER A 120 -15.14 35.63 24.29
N ALA A 121 -13.80 35.61 24.35
CA ALA A 121 -12.94 36.30 23.39
C ALA A 121 -13.19 35.80 21.95
N VAL A 122 -13.20 34.48 21.75
CA VAL A 122 -13.49 33.90 20.42
C VAL A 122 -14.87 34.33 19.92
N ARG A 123 -15.91 34.29 20.77
CA ARG A 123 -17.27 34.72 20.39
C ARG A 123 -17.36 36.21 20.08
N ASN A 124 -16.65 37.05 20.84
CA ASN A 124 -16.64 38.49 20.62
C ASN A 124 -16.03 38.83 19.26
N VAL A 125 -14.95 38.13 18.87
CA VAL A 125 -14.30 38.32 17.57
C VAL A 125 -15.14 37.76 16.42
N THR A 126 -15.76 36.59 16.60
CA THR A 126 -16.57 35.97 15.53
C THR A 126 -17.99 36.53 15.42
N GLY A 127 -18.48 37.24 16.43
CA GLY A 127 -19.89 37.65 16.54
C GLY A 127 -20.85 36.48 16.80
N ALA A 128 -20.34 35.29 17.13
CA ALA A 128 -21.15 34.10 17.33
C ALA A 128 -21.98 34.17 18.62
N SER A 129 -23.23 33.68 18.55
CA SER A 129 -24.07 33.55 19.74
C SER A 129 -23.61 32.37 20.61
N VAL A 130 -24.05 32.35 21.88
CA VAL A 130 -23.84 31.19 22.77
C VAL A 130 -24.43 29.91 22.16
N ALA A 131 -25.60 30.03 21.52
CA ALA A 131 -26.33 28.89 20.98
C ALA A 131 -25.63 28.27 19.76
N ASP A 132 -24.88 29.09 19.01
CA ASP A 132 -24.18 28.67 17.79
C ASP A 132 -22.71 28.34 18.05
N THR A 133 -22.24 28.47 19.30
CA THR A 133 -20.88 28.13 19.69
C THR A 133 -20.85 26.74 20.32
N ASN A 134 -20.15 25.81 19.71
CA ASN A 134 -19.90 24.49 20.28
C ASN A 134 -18.53 24.50 20.96
N ASN A 135 -18.50 24.30 22.28
CA ASN A 135 -17.26 24.20 23.04
C ASN A 135 -17.12 22.82 23.69
N GLN A 136 -16.03 22.13 23.36
CA GLN A 136 -15.72 20.81 23.89
C GLN A 136 -14.43 20.86 24.71
N ARG A 137 -14.49 20.34 25.93
CA ARG A 137 -13.33 20.23 26.82
C ARG A 137 -12.89 18.78 26.92
N ILE A 138 -11.59 18.56 26.77
CA ILE A 138 -10.96 17.25 26.94
C ILE A 138 -9.90 17.36 28.04
N GLY A 139 -10.00 16.47 29.04
CA GLY A 139 -8.99 16.38 30.10
C GLY A 139 -7.73 15.64 29.65
N SER A 140 -6.58 16.01 30.20
CA SER A 140 -5.29 15.38 29.91
C SER A 140 -5.23 13.87 30.20
N GLU A 141 -6.01 13.39 31.18
CA GLU A 141 -6.11 11.95 31.47
C GLU A 141 -6.63 11.17 30.25
N TRP A 142 -7.65 11.70 29.58
CA TRP A 142 -8.23 11.10 28.38
C TRP A 142 -7.18 10.96 27.27
N GLY A 143 -6.41 12.02 26.99
CA GLY A 143 -5.41 12.00 25.93
C GLY A 143 -4.27 11.03 26.18
N SER A 144 -3.79 10.94 27.43
CA SER A 144 -2.77 9.95 27.81
C SER A 144 -3.27 8.51 27.64
N GLU A 145 -4.53 8.25 28.00
CA GLU A 145 -5.14 6.92 27.90
C GLU A 145 -5.37 6.52 26.44
N ILE A 146 -5.89 7.44 25.62
CA ILE A 146 -6.14 7.22 24.19
C ILE A 146 -4.82 7.00 23.44
N THR A 147 -3.79 7.82 23.71
CA THR A 147 -2.45 7.63 23.12
C THR A 147 -1.89 6.24 23.45
N SER A 148 -1.97 5.83 24.72
CA SER A 148 -1.51 4.52 25.17
C SER A 148 -2.26 3.37 24.49
N LYS A 149 -3.59 3.48 24.38
CA LYS A 149 -4.43 2.50 23.67
C LYS A 149 -4.08 2.43 22.17
N ALA A 150 -3.86 3.55 21.51
CA ALA A 150 -3.46 3.63 20.11
C ALA A 150 -2.13 2.92 19.84
N ILE A 151 -1.10 3.22 20.64
CA ILE A 151 0.23 2.59 20.53
C ILE A 151 0.14 1.09 20.79
N ARG A 152 -0.59 0.66 21.82
CA ARG A 152 -0.81 -0.77 22.11
C ARG A 152 -1.52 -1.47 20.95
N ALA A 153 -2.56 -0.87 20.40
CA ALA A 153 -3.29 -1.42 19.26
C ALA A 153 -2.38 -1.59 18.03
N LEU A 154 -1.52 -0.60 17.74
CA LEU A 154 -0.55 -0.66 16.64
C LEU A 154 0.47 -1.79 16.84
N ILE A 155 1.04 -1.93 18.04
CA ILE A 155 2.00 -2.99 18.35
C ILE A 155 1.34 -4.37 18.23
N ILE A 156 0.15 -4.54 18.81
CA ILE A 156 -0.62 -5.79 18.73
C ILE A 156 -0.92 -6.12 17.27
N PHE A 157 -1.37 -5.14 16.47
CA PHE A 157 -1.59 -5.31 15.04
C PHE A 157 -0.33 -5.82 14.33
N MET A 158 0.83 -5.17 14.53
CA MET A 158 2.08 -5.60 13.89
C MET A 158 2.49 -7.03 14.28
N LEU A 159 2.31 -7.41 15.55
CA LEU A 159 2.59 -8.76 16.03
C LEU A 159 1.64 -9.79 15.41
N VAL A 160 0.33 -9.49 15.35
CA VAL A 160 -0.67 -10.36 14.73
C VAL A 160 -0.37 -10.55 13.24
N VAL A 161 0.00 -9.49 12.53
CA VAL A 161 0.41 -9.57 11.12
C VAL A 161 1.66 -10.42 10.96
N LEU A 162 2.67 -10.22 11.79
CA LEU A 162 3.91 -11.00 11.77
C LEU A 162 3.62 -12.51 11.96
N VAL A 163 2.80 -12.85 12.95
CA VAL A 163 2.40 -14.24 13.23
C VAL A 163 1.57 -14.82 12.08
N PHE A 164 0.57 -14.08 11.60
CA PHE A 164 -0.30 -14.52 10.51
C PHE A 164 0.49 -14.80 9.23
N ILE A 165 1.35 -13.86 8.80
CA ILE A 165 2.16 -14.04 7.59
C ILE A 165 3.21 -15.13 7.80
N SER A 166 3.82 -15.25 8.98
CA SER A 166 4.78 -16.33 9.25
C SER A 166 4.14 -17.72 9.24
N TRP A 167 2.88 -17.84 9.66
CA TRP A 167 2.14 -19.09 9.63
C TRP A 167 1.60 -19.43 8.24
N ARG A 168 1.05 -18.44 7.52
CA ARG A 168 0.48 -18.63 6.18
C ARG A 168 1.55 -18.78 5.09
N PHE A 169 2.67 -18.08 5.26
CA PHE A 169 3.79 -18.02 4.32
C PHE A 169 5.07 -18.42 5.05
N GLU A 170 6.15 -17.65 4.91
CA GLU A 170 7.40 -17.85 5.62
C GLU A 170 7.81 -16.60 6.41
N TRP A 171 8.60 -16.79 7.47
CA TRP A 171 9.01 -15.70 8.35
C TRP A 171 9.74 -14.54 7.65
N LYS A 172 10.46 -14.80 6.54
CA LYS A 172 11.13 -13.75 5.75
C LYS A 172 10.13 -12.89 4.97
N MET A 173 9.04 -13.48 4.49
CA MET A 173 7.92 -12.73 3.92
C MET A 173 7.27 -11.87 5.00
N ALA A 174 7.09 -12.40 6.21
CA ALA A 174 6.52 -11.64 7.32
C ALA A 174 7.34 -10.38 7.67
N ILE A 175 8.67 -10.50 7.71
CA ILE A 175 9.54 -9.34 7.94
C ILE A 175 9.53 -8.36 6.77
N ALA A 176 9.49 -8.84 5.52
CA ALA A 176 9.39 -7.96 4.35
C ALA A 176 8.07 -7.17 4.35
N ALA A 177 6.95 -7.80 4.74
CA ALA A 177 5.67 -7.13 4.95
C ALA A 177 5.76 -6.11 6.09
N LEU A 178 6.37 -6.47 7.23
CA LEU A 178 6.54 -5.55 8.35
C LEU A 178 7.36 -4.31 7.98
N ILE A 179 8.44 -4.47 7.20
CA ILE A 179 9.23 -3.35 6.69
C ILE A 179 8.39 -2.43 5.80
N ALA A 180 7.57 -3.00 4.92
CA ALA A 180 6.66 -2.22 4.07
C ALA A 180 5.61 -1.46 4.90
N LEU A 181 5.02 -2.09 5.92
CA LEU A 181 4.06 -1.43 6.81
C LEU A 181 4.70 -0.29 7.64
N ILE A 182 5.93 -0.47 8.13
CA ILE A 182 6.68 0.60 8.81
C ILE A 182 6.97 1.75 7.85
N HIS A 183 7.37 1.43 6.62
CA HIS A 183 7.56 2.42 5.57
C HIS A 183 6.27 3.22 5.32
N ASP A 184 5.12 2.57 5.24
CA ASP A 184 3.82 3.22 5.01
C ASP A 184 3.46 4.18 6.15
N LEU A 185 3.71 3.77 7.40
CA LEU A 185 3.52 4.60 8.58
C LEU A 185 4.43 5.83 8.57
N LEU A 186 5.71 5.66 8.26
CA LEU A 186 6.67 6.76 8.27
C LEU A 186 6.34 7.81 7.20
N ILE A 187 5.95 7.38 6.00
CA ILE A 187 5.56 8.33 4.95
C ILE A 187 4.24 9.00 5.31
N THR A 188 3.25 8.25 5.81
CA THR A 188 1.96 8.83 6.22
C THR A 188 2.17 9.88 7.31
N ALA A 189 2.91 9.54 8.38
CA ALA A 189 3.23 10.47 9.45
C ALA A 189 4.06 11.67 8.95
N GLY A 190 5.02 11.45 8.05
CA GLY A 190 5.81 12.53 7.44
C GLY A 190 4.99 13.50 6.60
N ILE A 191 3.97 13.02 5.89
CA ILE A 191 3.03 13.89 5.14
C ILE A 191 2.17 14.69 6.12
N TYR A 192 1.70 14.08 7.22
CA TYR A 192 0.98 14.79 8.28
C TYR A 192 1.84 15.92 8.87
N SER A 193 3.10 15.63 9.19
CA SER A 193 4.07 16.62 9.68
C SER A 193 4.39 17.71 8.65
N LEU A 194 4.50 17.35 7.36
CA LEU A 194 4.78 18.30 6.29
C LEU A 194 3.68 19.35 6.14
N VAL A 195 2.43 18.88 6.09
CA VAL A 195 1.27 19.74 5.83
C VAL A 195 0.74 20.38 7.11
N GLY A 196 1.07 19.83 8.28
CA GLY A 196 0.56 20.30 9.57
C GLY A 196 -0.84 19.78 9.88
N PHE A 197 -1.23 18.65 9.28
CA PHE A 197 -2.53 18.04 9.55
C PHE A 197 -2.59 17.50 10.97
N GLU A 198 -3.76 17.68 11.58
CA GLU A 198 -4.04 17.25 12.94
C GLU A 198 -4.17 15.72 13.02
N VAL A 199 -3.52 15.15 14.01
CA VAL A 199 -3.62 13.74 14.36
C VAL A 199 -4.69 13.64 15.43
N THR A 200 -5.83 13.03 15.09
CA THR A 200 -6.95 12.77 16.00
C THR A 200 -7.14 11.25 16.18
N PRO A 201 -8.00 10.79 17.11
CA PRO A 201 -8.30 9.37 17.24
C PRO A 201 -8.85 8.76 15.95
N SER A 202 -9.58 9.54 15.15
CA SER A 202 -10.02 9.16 13.81
C SER A 202 -8.85 8.89 12.87
N THR A 203 -7.79 9.70 12.93
CA THR A 203 -6.55 9.47 12.18
C THR A 203 -5.91 8.12 12.55
N VAL A 204 -5.91 7.74 13.83
CA VAL A 204 -5.39 6.42 14.27
C VAL A 204 -6.24 5.29 13.69
N ILE A 205 -7.57 5.40 13.74
CA ILE A 205 -8.48 4.41 13.14
C ILE A 205 -8.22 4.28 11.64
N ALA A 206 -8.05 5.41 10.93
CA ALA A 206 -7.70 5.40 9.52
C ALA A 206 -6.34 4.73 9.27
N ILE A 207 -5.32 5.04 10.07
CA ILE A 207 -3.99 4.40 9.98
C ILE A 207 -4.10 2.88 10.15
N LEU A 208 -4.82 2.38 11.16
CA LEU A 208 -5.02 0.94 11.32
C LEU A 208 -5.76 0.34 10.12
N THR A 209 -6.74 1.07 9.58
CA THR A 209 -7.52 0.64 8.41
C THR A 209 -6.66 0.51 7.16
N ILE A 210 -5.83 1.52 6.85
CA ILE A 210 -4.94 1.50 5.68
C ILE A 210 -3.89 0.39 5.80
N LEU A 211 -3.42 0.08 7.01
CA LEU A 211 -2.45 -0.99 7.22
C LEU A 211 -3.06 -2.36 6.92
N GLY A 212 -4.31 -2.59 7.35
CA GLY A 212 -5.06 -3.78 6.97
C GLY A 212 -5.28 -3.89 5.46
N TYR A 213 -5.52 -2.76 4.79
CA TYR A 213 -5.68 -2.71 3.35
C TYR A 213 -4.37 -2.95 2.59
N SER A 214 -3.26 -2.32 3.01
CA SER A 214 -1.90 -2.52 2.47
C SER A 214 -1.46 -3.97 2.65
N LEU A 215 -1.84 -4.61 3.77
CA LEU A 215 -1.60 -6.01 4.01
C LEU A 215 -2.34 -6.92 3.02
N TYR A 216 -3.60 -6.61 2.68
CA TYR A 216 -4.37 -7.40 1.70
C TYR A 216 -3.62 -7.50 0.36
N ASP A 217 -3.13 -6.36 -0.13
CA ASP A 217 -2.39 -6.33 -1.39
C ASP A 217 -1.04 -7.06 -1.27
N THR A 218 -0.32 -6.86 -0.15
CA THR A 218 0.94 -7.56 0.13
C THR A 218 0.76 -9.08 0.15
N VAL A 219 -0.34 -9.59 0.74
CA VAL A 219 -0.66 -11.03 0.79
C VAL A 219 -0.91 -11.59 -0.61
N VAL A 220 -1.68 -10.88 -1.45
CA VAL A 220 -1.96 -11.33 -2.82
C VAL A 220 -0.69 -11.37 -3.66
N VAL A 221 0.17 -10.36 -3.51
CA VAL A 221 1.47 -10.32 -4.20
C VAL A 221 2.37 -11.46 -3.71
N PHE A 222 2.46 -11.67 -2.40
CA PHE A 222 3.33 -12.71 -1.81
C PHE A 222 2.86 -14.13 -2.15
N ASP A 223 1.55 -14.38 -2.15
CA ASP A 223 1.00 -15.65 -2.62
C ASP A 223 1.46 -15.96 -4.05
N LYS A 224 1.40 -14.95 -4.93
CA LYS A 224 1.84 -15.16 -6.30
C LYS A 224 3.36 -15.30 -6.43
N VAL A 225 4.13 -14.54 -5.66
CA VAL A 225 5.60 -14.66 -5.62
C VAL A 225 6.00 -16.05 -5.11
N GLU A 226 5.35 -16.58 -4.08
CA GLU A 226 5.62 -17.92 -3.55
C GLU A 226 5.28 -19.00 -4.58
N GLU A 227 4.11 -18.92 -5.22
CA GLU A 227 3.67 -19.84 -6.27
C GLU A 227 4.69 -19.91 -7.41
N ASP A 228 5.03 -18.75 -8.00
CA ASP A 228 5.92 -18.67 -9.16
C ASP A 228 7.36 -19.04 -8.78
N THR A 229 7.86 -18.58 -7.63
CA THR A 229 9.22 -18.90 -7.19
C THR A 229 9.38 -20.38 -6.83
N THR A 230 8.35 -21.02 -6.26
CA THR A 230 8.37 -22.46 -5.95
C THR A 230 8.32 -23.30 -7.22
N ALA A 231 7.39 -23.00 -8.14
CA ALA A 231 7.25 -23.70 -9.42
C ALA A 231 8.52 -23.56 -10.28
N LEU A 232 9.09 -22.36 -10.35
CA LEU A 232 10.21 -22.07 -11.23
C LEU A 232 11.56 -22.46 -10.62
N ALA A 233 11.71 -22.44 -9.29
CA ALA A 233 12.87 -23.01 -8.63
C ALA A 233 13.00 -24.52 -8.89
N ALA A 234 11.89 -25.25 -8.99
CA ALA A 234 11.92 -26.68 -9.33
C ALA A 234 12.48 -26.94 -10.74
N THR A 235 12.23 -26.04 -11.70
CA THR A 235 12.77 -26.16 -13.06
C THR A 235 14.21 -25.64 -13.20
N GLY A 236 14.65 -24.75 -12.30
CA GLY A 236 15.99 -24.15 -12.30
C GLY A 236 16.30 -23.29 -13.53
N ARG A 237 15.27 -22.81 -14.24
CA ARG A 237 15.40 -22.03 -15.48
C ARG A 237 15.43 -20.51 -15.28
N MET A 238 15.02 -20.04 -14.10
CA MET A 238 14.92 -18.61 -13.80
C MET A 238 15.44 -18.30 -12.40
N THR A 239 15.95 -17.09 -12.22
CA THR A 239 16.39 -16.56 -10.91
C THR A 239 15.19 -16.29 -10.01
N TYR A 240 15.39 -16.21 -8.70
CA TYR A 240 14.31 -15.83 -7.77
C TYR A 240 13.77 -14.44 -8.13
N GLN A 241 14.67 -13.49 -8.38
CA GLN A 241 14.30 -12.16 -8.87
C GLN A 241 13.48 -12.20 -10.17
N GLY A 242 13.82 -13.05 -11.13
CA GLY A 242 13.05 -13.18 -12.37
C GLY A 242 11.64 -13.72 -12.13
N ALA A 243 11.51 -14.73 -11.25
CA ALA A 243 10.22 -15.29 -10.87
C ALA A 243 9.35 -14.30 -10.09
N ALA A 244 9.94 -13.59 -9.12
CA ALA A 244 9.24 -12.56 -8.38
C ALA A 244 8.80 -11.38 -9.29
N ASN A 245 9.62 -11.00 -10.27
CA ASN A 245 9.24 -9.98 -11.24
C ASN A 245 8.09 -10.43 -12.15
N LEU A 246 8.10 -11.69 -12.56
CA LEU A 246 7.00 -12.29 -13.32
C LEU A 246 5.70 -12.28 -12.49
N ALA A 247 5.77 -12.70 -11.23
CA ALA A 247 4.64 -12.69 -10.31
C ALA A 247 4.04 -11.28 -10.17
N LEU A 248 4.89 -10.25 -9.98
CA LEU A 248 4.47 -8.86 -9.91
C LEU A 248 3.68 -8.42 -11.15
N ASN A 249 4.15 -8.75 -12.37
CA ASN A 249 3.45 -8.38 -13.60
C ASN A 249 2.06 -9.07 -13.71
N GLN A 250 1.93 -10.30 -13.22
CA GLN A 250 0.67 -11.04 -13.27
C GLN A 250 -0.39 -10.46 -12.33
N VAL A 251 0.00 -9.89 -11.18
CA VAL A 251 -0.93 -9.31 -10.20
C VAL A 251 -1.05 -7.79 -10.27
N PHE A 252 -0.15 -7.11 -10.99
CA PHE A 252 -0.08 -5.65 -11.05
C PHE A 252 -1.43 -4.99 -11.31
N MET A 253 -2.16 -5.44 -12.35
CA MET A 253 -3.46 -4.85 -12.67
C MET A 253 -4.56 -5.19 -11.67
N ARG A 254 -4.46 -6.34 -10.99
CA ARG A 254 -5.38 -6.67 -9.91
C ARG A 254 -5.16 -5.71 -8.74
N SER A 255 -3.92 -5.58 -8.28
CA SER A 255 -3.52 -4.67 -7.21
C SER A 255 -3.96 -3.24 -7.53
N LEU A 256 -3.59 -2.72 -8.71
CA LEU A 256 -3.96 -1.38 -9.16
C LEU A 256 -5.48 -1.18 -9.19
N ASN A 257 -6.23 -2.13 -9.73
CA ASN A 257 -7.69 -2.02 -9.78
C ASN A 257 -8.32 -2.03 -8.38
N THR A 258 -7.82 -2.88 -7.48
CA THR A 258 -8.29 -2.94 -6.11
C THR A 258 -8.01 -1.62 -5.40
N SER A 259 -6.78 -1.10 -5.47
CA SER A 259 -6.40 0.20 -4.90
C SER A 259 -7.21 1.35 -5.46
N LEU A 260 -7.45 1.40 -6.79
CA LEU A 260 -8.26 2.46 -7.39
C LEU A 260 -9.74 2.36 -6.97
N ALA A 261 -10.28 1.13 -6.87
CA ALA A 261 -11.67 0.91 -6.48
C ALA A 261 -11.95 1.36 -5.03
N THR A 262 -10.94 1.36 -4.15
CA THR A 262 -11.06 1.88 -2.78
C THR A 262 -10.66 3.34 -2.65
N LEU A 263 -9.67 3.78 -3.44
CA LEU A 263 -9.23 5.16 -3.43
C LEU A 263 -10.29 6.11 -3.97
N LEU A 264 -11.05 5.73 -4.99
CA LEU A 264 -12.05 6.61 -5.62
C LEU A 264 -13.17 7.04 -4.65
N PRO A 265 -13.85 6.16 -3.90
CA PRO A 265 -14.83 6.58 -2.91
C PRO A 265 -14.24 7.45 -1.79
N VAL A 266 -13.02 7.13 -1.33
CA VAL A 266 -12.33 7.92 -0.29
C VAL A 266 -11.96 9.30 -0.83
N ALA A 267 -11.49 9.38 -2.08
CA ALA A 267 -11.22 10.64 -2.75
C ALA A 267 -12.50 11.46 -2.95
N ALA A 268 -13.62 10.82 -3.33
CA ALA A 268 -14.90 11.51 -3.42
C ALA A 268 -15.35 12.04 -2.05
N LEU A 269 -15.17 11.27 -0.99
CA LEU A 269 -15.46 11.72 0.38
C LEU A 269 -14.59 12.91 0.78
N LEU A 270 -13.30 12.89 0.45
CA LEU A 270 -12.36 13.97 0.77
C LEU A 270 -12.61 15.24 -0.06
N PHE A 271 -12.69 15.13 -1.39
CA PHE A 271 -12.76 16.30 -2.27
C PHE A 271 -14.18 16.81 -2.48
N VAL A 272 -15.18 15.93 -2.56
CA VAL A 272 -16.59 16.32 -2.73
C VAL A 272 -17.26 16.47 -1.37
N GLY A 273 -17.15 15.47 -0.50
CA GLY A 273 -17.78 15.51 0.83
C GLY A 273 -17.21 16.61 1.72
N ALA A 274 -15.93 16.50 2.07
CA ALA A 274 -15.29 17.49 2.93
C ALA A 274 -15.01 18.82 2.20
N GLY A 275 -14.60 18.77 0.93
CA GLY A 275 -14.23 19.96 0.17
C GLY A 275 -15.40 20.82 -0.34
N LEU A 276 -16.48 20.21 -0.86
CA LEU A 276 -17.61 20.95 -1.45
C LEU A 276 -18.85 21.00 -0.55
N LEU A 277 -19.08 19.98 0.27
CA LEU A 277 -20.28 19.88 1.10
C LEU A 277 -20.04 20.27 2.57
N GLY A 278 -18.83 20.68 2.93
CA GLY A 278 -18.51 21.12 4.29
C GLY A 278 -18.62 20.02 5.35
N ALA A 279 -18.41 18.74 4.97
CA ALA A 279 -18.44 17.63 5.91
C ALA A 279 -17.15 17.58 6.76
N GLU A 280 -17.05 18.50 7.71
CA GLU A 280 -15.84 18.78 8.52
C GLU A 280 -15.32 17.53 9.24
N THR A 281 -16.20 16.79 9.93
CA THR A 281 -15.83 15.61 10.73
C THR A 281 -15.28 14.44 9.89
N LEU A 282 -15.57 14.43 8.58
CA LEU A 282 -15.12 13.37 7.66
C LEU A 282 -13.79 13.73 6.98
N LYS A 283 -13.36 14.98 7.03
CA LYS A 283 -12.12 15.45 6.39
C LYS A 283 -10.90 14.71 6.92
N ASP A 284 -10.72 14.68 8.25
CA ASP A 284 -9.51 14.13 8.86
C ASP A 284 -9.39 12.62 8.63
N LEU A 285 -10.52 11.92 8.75
CA LEU A 285 -10.60 10.48 8.48
C LEU A 285 -10.33 10.18 7.00
N SER A 286 -11.00 10.88 6.08
CA SER A 286 -10.87 10.65 4.64
C SER A 286 -9.50 11.01 4.10
N LEU A 287 -8.86 12.05 4.65
CA LEU A 287 -7.51 12.46 4.33
C LEU A 287 -6.47 11.42 4.76
N ALA A 288 -6.59 10.92 6.00
CA ALA A 288 -5.74 9.84 6.51
C ALA A 288 -5.84 8.58 5.63
N LEU A 289 -7.07 8.19 5.31
CA LEU A 289 -7.33 7.05 4.43
C LEU A 289 -6.79 7.30 3.02
N PHE A 290 -6.99 8.49 2.46
CA PHE A 290 -6.52 8.82 1.11
C PHE A 290 -5.01 8.72 0.98
N VAL A 291 -4.28 9.40 1.87
CA VAL A 291 -2.81 9.39 1.89
C VAL A 291 -2.30 7.96 2.07
N GLY A 292 -2.84 7.24 3.05
CA GLY A 292 -2.42 5.89 3.37
C GLY A 292 -2.71 4.87 2.27
N LEU A 293 -3.86 4.95 1.60
CA LEU A 293 -4.20 4.07 0.48
C LEU A 293 -3.26 4.29 -0.71
N VAL A 294 -2.90 5.53 -1.02
CA VAL A 294 -1.94 5.85 -2.09
C VAL A 294 -0.55 5.26 -1.78
N ILE A 295 -0.07 5.44 -0.55
CA ILE A 295 1.24 4.93 -0.12
C ILE A 295 1.24 3.40 -0.10
N GLY A 296 0.21 2.78 0.48
CA GLY A 296 0.09 1.33 0.58
C GLY A 296 0.04 0.64 -0.78
N ALA A 297 -0.69 1.22 -1.74
CA ALA A 297 -0.74 0.72 -3.12
C ALA A 297 0.63 0.73 -3.83
N TYR A 298 1.49 1.70 -3.48
CA TYR A 298 2.85 1.77 -3.98
C TYR A 298 3.78 0.77 -3.24
N SER A 299 3.68 0.71 -1.92
CA SER A 299 4.65 0.01 -1.08
C SER A 299 4.67 -1.51 -1.26
N SER A 300 3.49 -2.14 -1.41
CA SER A 300 3.37 -3.59 -1.62
C SER A 300 4.18 -4.09 -2.83
N ILE A 301 4.17 -3.32 -3.93
CA ILE A 301 4.83 -3.65 -5.19
C ILE A 301 6.30 -3.20 -5.19
N PHE A 302 6.55 -1.96 -4.79
CA PHE A 302 7.85 -1.30 -4.99
C PHE A 302 8.78 -1.38 -3.78
N VAL A 303 8.30 -1.82 -2.62
CA VAL A 303 9.11 -1.97 -1.40
C VAL A 303 9.11 -3.42 -0.92
N ALA A 304 7.94 -4.00 -0.62
CA ALA A 304 7.85 -5.31 0.03
C ALA A 304 8.52 -6.43 -0.79
N THR A 305 8.14 -6.56 -2.06
CA THR A 305 8.67 -7.62 -2.94
C THR A 305 10.15 -7.46 -3.28
N PRO A 306 10.66 -6.25 -3.61
CA PRO A 306 12.09 -6.03 -3.77
C PRO A 306 12.92 -6.36 -2.51
N VAL A 307 12.43 -6.02 -1.31
CA VAL A 307 13.08 -6.36 -0.03
C VAL A 307 13.16 -7.88 0.13
N LEU A 308 12.03 -8.57 -0.08
CA LEU A 308 11.98 -10.03 -0.03
C LEU A 308 12.95 -10.67 -1.03
N SER A 309 12.93 -10.23 -2.29
CA SER A 309 13.80 -10.75 -3.34
C SER A 309 15.28 -10.60 -2.99
N LEU A 310 15.70 -9.44 -2.48
CA LEU A 310 17.10 -9.23 -2.09
C LEU A 310 17.55 -10.22 -1.01
N TRP A 311 16.67 -10.51 -0.06
CA TRP A 311 16.97 -11.43 1.04
C TRP A 311 16.99 -12.88 0.57
N LYS A 312 16.03 -13.27 -0.28
CA LYS A 312 15.90 -14.61 -0.84
C LYS A 312 17.01 -14.97 -1.82
N GLU A 313 17.46 -14.02 -2.63
CA GLU A 313 18.57 -14.24 -3.58
C GLU A 313 19.88 -14.63 -2.86
N ARG A 314 20.01 -14.34 -1.57
CA ARG A 314 21.19 -14.67 -0.75
C ARG A 314 21.15 -16.08 -0.16
N GLU A 315 20.02 -16.79 -0.23
CA GLU A 315 19.94 -18.16 0.28
C GLU A 315 20.70 -19.14 -0.63
N PRO A 316 21.37 -20.17 -0.09
CA PRO A 316 22.15 -21.14 -0.87
C PRO A 316 21.37 -21.76 -2.03
N LYS A 317 20.09 -22.12 -1.79
CA LYS A 317 19.17 -22.68 -2.78
C LYS A 317 19.07 -21.79 -4.02
N TYR A 318 18.78 -20.51 -3.82
CA TYR A 318 18.55 -19.56 -4.92
C TYR A 318 19.85 -19.02 -5.53
N ARG A 319 20.94 -18.93 -4.75
CA ARG A 319 22.27 -18.58 -5.25
C ARG A 319 22.77 -19.58 -6.30
N ASN A 320 22.59 -20.87 -6.05
CA ASN A 320 23.03 -21.93 -6.96
C ASN A 320 22.24 -21.90 -8.28
N VAL A 321 20.92 -21.72 -8.19
CA VAL A 321 20.05 -21.54 -9.36
C VAL A 321 20.46 -20.32 -10.16
N ARG A 322 20.68 -19.18 -9.50
CA ARG A 322 21.13 -17.95 -10.17
C ARG A 322 22.47 -18.14 -10.89
N ALA A 323 23.44 -18.77 -10.23
CA ALA A 323 24.74 -19.05 -10.86
C ALA A 323 24.60 -19.96 -12.09
N LYS A 324 23.73 -20.99 -12.03
CA LYS A 324 23.44 -21.86 -13.17
C LYS A 324 22.80 -21.08 -14.33
N VAL A 325 21.74 -20.33 -14.06
CA VAL A 325 21.01 -19.54 -15.07
C VAL A 325 21.95 -18.54 -15.76
N LEU A 326 22.82 -17.86 -14.99
CA LEU A 326 23.79 -16.91 -15.56
C LEU A 326 24.83 -17.61 -16.44
N ARG A 327 25.34 -18.78 -16.04
CA ARG A 327 26.26 -19.58 -16.86
C ARG A 327 25.60 -20.05 -18.15
N ASP A 328 24.37 -20.53 -18.08
CA ASP A 328 23.63 -21.00 -19.26
C ASP A 328 23.35 -19.84 -20.23
N ALA A 329 23.00 -18.66 -19.71
CA ALA A 329 22.84 -17.45 -20.51
C ALA A 329 24.15 -16.98 -21.15
N GLN A 330 25.29 -17.07 -20.45
CA GLN A 330 26.61 -16.76 -21.00
C GLN A 330 26.99 -17.74 -22.11
N ARG A 331 26.76 -19.05 -21.92
CA ARG A 331 26.98 -20.07 -22.94
C ARG A 331 26.14 -19.82 -24.19
N ALA A 332 24.87 -19.49 -24.03
CA ALA A 332 23.98 -19.16 -25.14
C ALA A 332 24.44 -17.91 -25.90
N ARG A 333 24.94 -16.88 -25.21
CA ARG A 333 25.50 -15.66 -25.85
C ARG A 333 26.85 -15.88 -26.53
N SER A 334 27.63 -16.84 -26.05
CA SER A 334 28.96 -17.17 -26.58
C SER A 334 28.90 -18.26 -27.67
N ALA A 335 27.72 -18.83 -27.93
CA ALA A 335 27.53 -19.78 -29.00
C ALA A 335 27.68 -19.04 -30.36
N PRO A 336 28.52 -19.53 -31.27
CA PRO A 336 28.71 -18.89 -32.56
C PRO A 336 27.38 -18.83 -33.33
N VAL A 337 26.99 -17.63 -33.75
CA VAL A 337 25.85 -17.40 -34.64
C VAL A 337 26.26 -17.92 -36.02
N GLY A 338 26.01 -19.20 -36.31
CA GLY A 338 26.34 -19.76 -37.63
C GLY A 338 26.63 -21.25 -37.69
N ALA A 339 25.88 -22.09 -36.97
CA ALA A 339 25.78 -23.51 -37.36
C ALA A 339 24.47 -23.68 -38.12
N GLU A 340 24.55 -23.67 -39.47
CA GLU A 340 23.46 -24.16 -40.31
C GLU A 340 23.03 -25.56 -39.85
N PRO A 341 21.72 -25.89 -39.86
CA PRO A 341 21.27 -27.25 -39.63
C PRO A 341 21.58 -28.09 -40.89
N GLY A 342 22.83 -28.54 -41.03
CA GLY A 342 23.26 -29.18 -42.27
C GLY A 342 24.59 -29.90 -42.18
N ALA A 343 24.65 -30.99 -41.40
CA ALA A 343 25.47 -32.17 -41.71
C ALA A 343 25.21 -33.23 -40.64
N VAL A 344 24.22 -34.08 -40.88
CA VAL A 344 24.19 -35.40 -40.27
C VAL A 344 25.49 -36.08 -40.69
N ALA A 345 26.43 -36.25 -39.76
CA ALA A 345 27.65 -36.99 -39.99
C ALA A 345 27.28 -38.38 -40.53
N ALA A 346 27.54 -38.60 -41.81
CA ALA A 346 27.38 -39.89 -42.44
C ALA A 346 28.27 -40.89 -41.70
N ARG A 347 27.66 -41.87 -41.03
CA ARG A 347 28.37 -43.05 -40.56
C ARG A 347 29.00 -43.74 -41.77
N PRO A 348 30.27 -44.18 -41.72
CA PRO A 348 30.83 -44.99 -42.80
C PRO A 348 30.08 -46.32 -42.87
N ARG A 349 29.52 -46.63 -44.05
CA ARG A 349 29.04 -47.99 -44.38
C ARG A 349 30.24 -48.95 -44.39
N PRO A 350 30.12 -50.18 -43.84
CA PRO A 350 31.07 -51.23 -44.14
C PRO A 350 30.85 -51.74 -45.58
N ALA A 351 31.94 -52.02 -46.30
CA ALA A 351 31.94 -52.58 -47.64
C ALA A 351 31.40 -54.03 -47.66
N PRO A 352 30.87 -54.53 -48.80
CA PRO A 352 30.21 -55.83 -48.89
C PRO A 352 31.22 -56.97 -49.08
N GLY A 353 31.19 -57.94 -48.17
CA GLY A 353 31.88 -59.24 -48.29
C GLY A 353 30.87 -60.36 -48.51
N LEU A 354 31.20 -61.28 -49.41
CA LEU A 354 30.35 -62.32 -50.00
C LEU A 354 29.84 -63.41 -49.04
N ALA A 355 28.59 -63.80 -49.28
CA ALA A 355 27.99 -65.15 -49.31
C ALA A 355 28.06 -66.10 -48.09
N ALA A 356 26.88 -66.44 -47.55
CA ALA A 356 26.37 -67.82 -47.44
C ALA A 356 24.86 -67.83 -47.12
N ALA A 357 24.16 -68.85 -47.58
CA ALA A 357 22.73 -68.86 -47.90
C ALA A 357 21.82 -69.53 -46.84
N SER A 358 20.60 -68.96 -46.68
CA SER A 358 19.27 -69.60 -46.52
C SER A 358 18.95 -70.53 -45.31
N PRO A 359 17.65 -70.83 -45.00
CA PRO A 359 16.39 -70.17 -45.34
C PRO A 359 15.42 -69.93 -44.14
N ARG A 360 14.41 -69.07 -44.38
CA ARG A 360 13.15 -68.94 -43.62
C ARG A 360 12.14 -70.05 -44.00
N PRO A 361 11.06 -70.19 -43.22
CA PRO A 361 9.74 -70.36 -43.82
C PRO A 361 8.71 -69.28 -43.41
N ALA A 362 7.79 -69.04 -44.36
CA ALA A 362 6.55 -68.28 -44.32
C ALA A 362 5.44 -69.06 -43.54
N ALA A 363 4.18 -68.67 -43.29
CA ALA A 363 3.28 -67.56 -43.62
C ALA A 363 1.97 -67.73 -42.80
N SER A 364 1.06 -66.73 -42.91
CA SER A 364 -0.42 -66.72 -42.78
C SER A 364 -0.92 -65.75 -41.69
N ALA A 365 -1.54 -64.60 -42.00
CA ALA A 365 -2.81 -64.30 -42.67
C ALA A 365 -4.05 -64.45 -41.76
N SER A 366 -4.68 -63.33 -41.35
CA SER A 366 -6.04 -62.96 -41.80
C SER A 366 -6.72 -61.85 -40.97
N ARG A 367 -7.24 -60.86 -41.71
CA ARG A 367 -8.54 -60.16 -41.62
C ARG A 367 -9.04 -59.49 -40.32
N SER A 368 -9.25 -58.17 -40.43
CA SER A 368 -10.30 -57.40 -39.73
C SER A 368 -11.71 -57.74 -40.27
N PRO A 369 -12.81 -57.38 -39.57
CA PRO A 369 -13.41 -56.04 -39.81
C PRO A 369 -14.18 -55.37 -38.62
N SER A 370 -14.37 -54.04 -38.78
CA SER A 370 -15.54 -53.20 -38.45
C SER A 370 -16.08 -52.95 -37.01
N ARG A 371 -16.11 -51.64 -36.67
CA ARG A 371 -16.91 -50.82 -35.70
C ARG A 371 -18.43 -51.14 -35.67
N PRO A 372 -19.31 -50.64 -34.72
CA PRO A 372 -19.36 -49.25 -34.22
C PRO A 372 -19.88 -48.93 -32.78
N GLN A 373 -19.62 -47.67 -32.37
CA GLN A 373 -20.33 -46.67 -31.54
C GLN A 373 -21.29 -46.98 -30.34
N ALA A 374 -21.16 -46.05 -29.38
CA ALA A 374 -22.20 -45.33 -28.60
C ALA A 374 -22.63 -45.86 -27.22
N GLY A 375 -22.68 -44.93 -26.26
CA GLY A 375 -23.28 -45.15 -24.95
C GLY A 375 -22.98 -44.08 -23.91
N SER A 376 -23.56 -42.88 -24.06
CA SER A 376 -23.63 -41.85 -23.01
C SER A 376 -24.33 -42.38 -21.75
N LYS A 377 -23.90 -41.97 -20.55
CA LYS A 377 -24.83 -41.78 -19.41
C LYS A 377 -24.28 -40.82 -18.34
N LYS A 378 -24.93 -39.66 -18.32
CA LYS A 378 -25.24 -38.68 -17.25
C LYS A 378 -24.76 -38.96 -15.81
N ALA A 379 -24.10 -37.92 -15.27
CA ALA A 379 -24.44 -37.14 -14.07
C ALA A 379 -24.92 -37.84 -12.79
N LYS A 380 -24.18 -37.60 -11.69
CA LYS A 380 -24.81 -37.38 -10.37
C LYS A 380 -24.04 -36.35 -9.53
N ARG A 381 -24.73 -35.23 -9.36
CA ARG A 381 -24.50 -34.09 -8.46
C ARG A 381 -24.62 -34.54 -7.00
N ARG A 382 -23.73 -34.07 -6.11
CA ARG A 382 -24.01 -34.01 -4.67
C ARG A 382 -23.31 -32.82 -4.00
N LYS A 383 -24.13 -31.83 -3.63
CA LYS A 383 -23.84 -30.78 -2.64
C LYS A 383 -23.74 -31.41 -1.24
N ARG A 384 -22.91 -30.83 -0.38
CA ARG A 384 -23.04 -30.63 1.08
C ARG A 384 -21.71 -30.00 1.55
N ARG A 385 -21.66 -29.03 2.45
CA ARG A 385 -22.65 -28.16 3.08
C ARG A 385 -21.85 -26.99 3.61
#